data_AF-A0A9E4CY34-F1
#
_entry.id   AF-A0A9E4CY34-F1
#
_cell.length_a   1.000
_cell.length_b   1.000
_cell.length_c   1.000
_cell.angle_alpha   90.00
_cell.angle_beta   90.00
_cell.angle_gamma   90.00
#
_symmetry.space_group_name_H-M   'P 1'
#
loop_
_entity.id
_entity.type
_entity.pdbx_description
1 polymer ?
#
loop_
_entity_poly.entity_id
_entity_poly.type
_entity_poly.pdbx_seq_one_letter_code
_entity_poly.pdbx_strand_id
1 'polypeptide(L)'
;MGYVMVPVPEEHVEEAMEAVLRITRQARLVPWDQDSVDLFFAAQDESAKALLSLVARATIANRQIAQAAAADRLEVTQREILGIVRDVNHQAHEDGRAPVLLVQEATETLPNGRTRPVSIVSTNISLASLLQAAEQGELTGGGQSGSGPVE
;
A
#
# COMPACT_ATOMS: atom_id res chain seq x y z
N MET A 1 -34.26 -4.18 -7.39
CA MET A 1 -33.47 -2.97 -7.70
C MET A 1 -33.63 -2.72 -9.19
N GLY A 2 -34.13 -1.54 -9.58
CA GLY A 2 -34.37 -1.20 -10.99
C GLY A 2 -33.13 -0.56 -11.61
N TYR A 3 -32.72 -1.06 -12.77
CA TYR A 3 -31.64 -0.44 -13.56
C TYR A 3 -32.21 0.72 -14.36
N VAL A 4 -31.54 1.88 -14.34
CA VAL A 4 -31.89 3.05 -15.14
C VAL A 4 -30.85 3.18 -16.25
N MET A 5 -31.30 3.09 -17.50
CA MET A 5 -30.44 3.31 -18.66
C MET A 5 -30.32 4.82 -18.89
N VAL A 6 -29.15 5.38 -18.61
CA VAL A 6 -28.84 6.79 -18.88
C VAL A 6 -28.09 6.88 -20.21
N PRO A 7 -28.58 7.67 -21.19
CA PRO A 7 -27.87 7.84 -22.45
C PRO A 7 -26.55 8.59 -22.21
N VAL A 8 -25.47 8.08 -22.78
CA VAL A 8 -24.17 8.75 -22.78
C VAL A 8 -24.12 9.67 -24.01
N PRO A 9 -23.83 10.97 -23.86
CA PRO A 9 -23.62 11.88 -24.99
C PRO A 9 -22.48 11.39 -25.90
N GLU A 10 -22.61 11.58 -27.22
CA GLU A 10 -21.65 11.06 -28.22
C GLU A 10 -20.22 11.53 -27.96
N GLU A 11 -20.06 12.77 -27.47
CA GLU A 11 -18.78 13.38 -27.12
C GLU A 11 -18.09 12.77 -25.90
N HIS A 12 -18.81 12.01 -25.06
CA HIS A 12 -18.31 11.39 -23.82
C HIS A 12 -18.29 9.87 -23.87
N VAL A 13 -18.61 9.25 -25.02
CA VAL A 13 -18.68 7.78 -25.15
C VAL A 13 -17.33 7.13 -24.83
N GLU A 14 -16.23 7.70 -25.30
CA GLU A 14 -14.88 7.18 -25.05
C GLU A 14 -14.51 7.26 -23.57
N GLU A 15 -14.73 8.40 -22.92
CA GLU A 15 -14.47 8.62 -21.49
C GLU A 15 -15.33 7.69 -20.62
N ALA A 16 -16.61 7.52 -20.97
CA ALA A 16 -17.51 6.61 -20.28
C ALA A 16 -17.07 5.15 -20.44
N MET A 17 -16.63 4.75 -21.64
CA MET A 17 -16.08 3.41 -21.88
C MET A 17 -14.80 3.18 -21.06
N GLU A 18 -13.88 4.13 -21.03
CA GLU A 18 -12.67 4.03 -20.21
C GLU A 18 -13.01 3.91 -18.71
N ALA A 19 -13.99 4.68 -18.23
CA ALA A 19 -14.46 4.59 -16.85
C ALA A 19 -15.06 3.20 -16.55
N VAL A 20 -15.90 2.66 -17.44
CA VAL A 20 -16.48 1.31 -17.31
C VAL A 20 -15.40 0.25 -17.32
N LEU A 21 -14.41 0.35 -18.22
CA LEU A 21 -13.28 -0.57 -18.29
C LEU A 21 -12.43 -0.51 -17.03
N ARG A 22 -12.19 0.68 -16.48
CA ARG A 22 -11.48 0.87 -15.20
C ARG A 22 -12.23 0.23 -14.04
N ILE A 23 -13.53 0.46 -13.93
CA ILE A 23 -14.40 -0.12 -12.89
C ILE A 23 -14.41 -1.66 -13.01
N THR A 24 -14.57 -2.17 -14.23
CA THR A 24 -14.60 -3.62 -14.48
C THR A 24 -13.26 -4.28 -14.16
N ARG A 25 -12.13 -3.62 -14.47
CA ARG A 25 -10.79 -4.10 -14.09
C ARG A 25 -10.61 -4.12 -12.58
N GLN A 26 -11.04 -3.08 -11.86
CA GLN A 26 -10.99 -3.05 -10.39
C GLN A 26 -11.89 -4.13 -9.76
N ALA A 27 -13.08 -4.37 -10.32
CA ALA A 27 -14.00 -5.40 -9.83
C ALA A 27 -13.50 -6.85 -10.05
N ARG A 28 -12.50 -7.05 -10.90
CA ARG A 28 -11.86 -8.36 -11.13
C ARG A 28 -10.72 -8.66 -10.16
N LEU A 29 -10.25 -7.68 -9.40
CA LEU A 29 -9.13 -7.87 -8.50
C LEU A 29 -9.55 -8.73 -7.31
N VAL A 30 -8.68 -9.67 -6.95
CA VAL A 30 -8.91 -10.51 -5.76
C VAL A 30 -8.68 -9.63 -4.52
N PRO A 31 -9.65 -9.57 -3.59
CA PRO A 31 -9.49 -8.79 -2.37
C PRO A 31 -8.41 -9.41 -1.48
N TRP A 32 -7.71 -8.56 -0.73
CA TRP A 32 -6.75 -9.00 0.28
C TRP A 32 -7.47 -9.65 1.46
N ASP A 33 -6.96 -10.80 1.88
CA ASP A 33 -7.31 -11.53 3.09
C ASP A 33 -6.05 -11.75 3.93
N GLN A 34 -6.18 -12.25 5.16
CA GLN A 34 -5.02 -12.39 6.05
C GLN A 34 -3.98 -13.37 5.49
N ASP A 35 -4.41 -14.55 5.05
CA ASP A 35 -3.49 -15.59 4.55
C ASP A 35 -2.68 -15.11 3.33
N SER A 36 -3.32 -14.37 2.43
CA SER A 36 -2.65 -13.80 1.25
C SER A 36 -1.71 -12.65 1.60
N VAL A 37 -2.06 -11.80 2.58
CA VAL A 37 -1.15 -10.75 3.05
C VAL A 37 0.05 -11.35 3.78
N ASP A 38 -0.14 -12.40 4.58
CA ASP A 38 0.95 -13.09 5.29
C ASP A 38 1.97 -13.67 4.30
N LEU A 39 1.48 -14.38 3.28
CA LEU A 39 2.33 -14.93 2.22
C LEU A 39 3.03 -13.82 1.42
N PHE A 40 2.28 -12.78 1.05
CA PHE A 40 2.81 -11.65 0.29
C PHE A 40 3.90 -10.92 1.08
N PHE A 41 3.64 -10.62 2.36
CA PHE A 41 4.55 -9.93 3.27
C PHE A 41 5.81 -10.77 3.48
N ALA A 42 5.67 -12.07 3.75
CA ALA A 42 6.81 -12.97 3.96
C ALA A 42 7.73 -13.07 2.74
N ALA A 43 7.18 -12.94 1.53
CA ALA A 43 7.93 -12.96 0.28
C ALA A 43 8.68 -11.65 -0.02
N GLN A 44 8.39 -10.55 0.69
CA GLN A 44 9.06 -9.27 0.49
C GLN A 44 10.47 -9.26 1.07
N ASP A 45 11.33 -8.42 0.50
CA ASP A 45 12.62 -8.11 1.11
C ASP A 45 12.47 -7.25 2.38
N GLU A 46 13.54 -7.17 3.17
CA GLU A 46 13.53 -6.47 4.46
C GLU A 46 13.19 -4.99 4.32
N SER A 47 13.67 -4.33 3.25
CA SER A 47 13.37 -2.92 2.99
C SER A 47 11.90 -2.68 2.67
N ALA A 48 11.28 -3.56 1.89
CA ALA A 48 9.87 -3.53 1.56
C ALA A 48 9.00 -3.85 2.79
N LYS A 49 9.37 -4.85 3.59
CA LYS A 49 8.73 -5.15 4.88
C LYS A 49 8.78 -3.94 5.81
N ALA A 50 9.95 -3.32 5.97
CA ALA A 50 10.12 -2.15 6.82
C ALA A 50 9.26 -0.96 6.35
N LEU A 51 9.17 -0.72 5.04
CA LEU A 51 8.30 0.31 4.48
C LEU A 51 6.82 0.00 4.69
N LEU A 52 6.40 -1.24 4.40
CA LEU A 52 5.02 -1.71 4.59
C LEU A 52 4.58 -1.54 6.04
N SER A 53 5.39 -2.00 6.99
CA SER A 53 5.10 -1.88 8.41
C SER A 53 5.09 -0.43 8.89
N LEU A 54 6.02 0.41 8.39
CA LEU A 54 6.06 1.84 8.71
C LEU A 54 4.78 2.56 8.23
N VAL A 55 4.38 2.31 6.99
CA VAL A 55 3.17 2.90 6.40
C VAL A 55 1.92 2.37 7.11
N ALA A 56 1.83 1.06 7.37
CA ALA A 56 0.71 0.46 8.09
C ALA A 56 0.51 1.09 9.48
N ARG A 57 1.59 1.22 10.27
CA ARG A 57 1.54 1.90 11.57
C ARG A 57 1.11 3.37 11.46
N ALA A 58 1.60 4.09 10.45
CA ALA A 58 1.21 5.48 10.22
C ALA A 58 -0.28 5.58 9.89
N THR A 59 -0.78 4.73 8.98
CA THR A 59 -2.20 4.66 8.59
C THR A 59 -3.10 4.34 9.78
N ILE A 60 -2.75 3.35 10.61
CA ILE A 60 -3.51 3.00 11.81
C ILE A 60 -3.53 4.14 12.83
N ALA A 61 -2.42 4.86 12.97
CA ALA A 61 -2.34 6.06 13.82
C ALA A 61 -3.02 7.30 13.19
N ASN A 62 -3.69 7.15 12.04
CA ASN A 62 -4.27 8.21 11.24
C ASN A 62 -3.28 9.35 10.93
N ARG A 63 -2.03 8.98 10.63
CA ARG A 63 -0.95 9.88 10.23
C ARG A 63 -0.56 9.62 8.80
N GLN A 64 -0.23 10.70 8.09
CA GLN A 64 0.39 10.62 6.77
C GLN A 64 1.91 10.56 6.93
N ILE A 65 2.58 9.80 6.07
CA ILE A 65 4.03 9.78 6.01
C ILE A 65 4.50 10.33 4.68
N ALA A 66 5.25 11.43 4.74
CA ALA A 66 5.93 11.96 3.57
C ALA A 66 7.02 10.98 3.13
N GLN A 67 7.21 10.84 1.82
CA GLN A 67 8.23 9.97 1.24
C GLN A 67 9.64 10.33 1.75
N ALA A 68 9.93 11.62 1.92
CA ALA A 68 11.17 12.10 2.54
C ALA A 68 11.33 11.58 3.97
N ALA A 69 10.29 11.65 4.79
CA ALA A 69 10.32 11.15 6.16
C ALA A 69 10.40 9.62 6.25
N ALA A 70 9.83 8.90 5.28
CA ALA A 70 9.98 7.45 5.17
C ALA A 70 11.42 7.08 4.80
N ALA A 71 12.00 7.77 3.82
CA ALA A 71 13.39 7.63 3.40
C ALA A 71 14.36 7.86 4.57
N ASP A 72 14.17 8.96 5.31
CA ASP A 72 14.99 9.28 6.48
C ASP A 72 14.90 8.22 7.58
N ARG A 73 13.71 7.66 7.85
CA ARG A 73 13.50 6.63 8.88
C ARG A 73 14.06 5.26 8.51
N LEU A 74 14.10 4.95 7.22
CA LEU A 74 14.59 3.69 6.69
C LEU A 74 16.06 3.78 6.25
N GLU A 75 16.69 4.94 6.42
CA GLU A 75 18.08 5.21 6.03
C GLU A 75 18.35 4.92 4.53
N VAL A 76 17.34 5.15 3.69
CA VAL A 76 17.41 5.01 2.23
C VAL A 76 17.12 6.33 1.54
N THR A 77 17.35 6.41 0.24
CA THR A 77 17.00 7.57 -0.57
C THR A 77 15.50 7.59 -0.92
N GLN A 78 14.97 8.79 -1.19
CA GLN A 78 13.60 8.92 -1.72
C GLN A 78 13.39 8.14 -3.02
N ARG A 79 14.43 8.04 -3.86
CA ARG A 79 14.38 7.24 -5.10
C ARG A 79 14.18 5.75 -4.81
N GLU A 80 14.85 5.23 -3.79
CA GLU A 80 14.69 3.84 -3.36
C GLU A 80 13.29 3.58 -2.80
N ILE A 81 12.71 4.51 -2.02
CA ILE A 81 11.31 4.39 -1.58
C ILE A 81 10.35 4.25 -2.78
N LEU A 82 10.53 5.04 -3.84
CA LEU A 82 9.70 4.91 -5.05
C LEU A 82 9.94 3.59 -5.78
N GLY A 83 11.19 3.10 -5.80
CA GLY A 83 11.51 1.77 -6.31
C GLY A 83 10.74 0.69 -5.56
N ILE A 84 10.87 0.66 -4.24
CA ILE A 84 10.18 -0.29 -3.36
C ILE A 84 8.67 -0.24 -3.57
N VAL A 85 8.06 0.95 -3.58
CA VAL A 85 6.61 1.09 -3.82
C VAL A 85 6.21 0.52 -5.17
N ARG A 86 7.00 0.79 -6.22
CA ARG A 86 6.72 0.29 -7.57
C ARG A 86 6.82 -1.23 -7.60
N ASP A 87 7.84 -1.81 -6.99
CA ASP A 87 8.10 -3.24 -7.02
C ASP A 87 7.04 -4.01 -6.21
N VAL A 88 6.70 -3.53 -5.00
CA VAL A 88 5.61 -4.07 -4.17
C VAL A 88 4.28 -4.06 -4.93
N ASN A 89 3.93 -2.95 -5.57
CA ASN A 89 2.68 -2.84 -6.31
C ASN A 89 2.71 -3.65 -7.62
N HIS A 90 3.87 -3.82 -8.24
CA HIS A 90 4.03 -4.68 -9.40
C HIS A 90 3.75 -6.13 -9.03
N GLN A 91 4.31 -6.62 -7.93
CA GLN A 91 4.05 -7.97 -7.45
C GLN A 91 2.57 -8.17 -7.07
N ALA A 92 1.97 -7.22 -6.35
CA ALA A 92 0.54 -7.25 -6.05
C ALA A 92 -0.32 -7.32 -7.33
N HIS A 93 0.11 -6.64 -8.40
CA HIS A 93 -0.56 -6.69 -9.69
C HIS A 93 -0.40 -8.05 -10.39
N GLU A 94 0.79 -8.65 -10.34
CA GLU A 94 1.04 -10.00 -10.87
C GLU A 94 0.17 -11.05 -10.18
N ASP A 95 -0.08 -10.88 -8.88
CA ASP A 95 -1.01 -11.71 -8.10
C ASP A 95 -2.49 -11.44 -8.41
N GLY A 96 -2.79 -10.49 -9.30
CA GLY A 96 -4.16 -10.10 -9.64
C GLY A 96 -4.89 -9.36 -8.51
N ARG A 97 -4.14 -8.71 -7.61
CA ARG A 97 -4.65 -8.03 -6.41
C ARG A 97 -4.57 -6.51 -6.53
N ALA A 98 -5.23 -5.83 -5.60
CA ALA A 98 -5.20 -4.38 -5.52
C ALA A 98 -3.84 -3.86 -5.04
N PRO A 99 -3.41 -2.65 -5.47
CA PRO A 99 -2.17 -2.03 -5.00
C PRO A 99 -2.13 -1.93 -3.47
N VAL A 100 -0.97 -2.21 -2.90
CA VAL A 100 -0.76 -2.23 -1.45
C VAL A 100 -0.40 -0.84 -0.93
N LEU A 101 0.44 -0.12 -1.69
CA LEU A 101 0.89 1.22 -1.35
C LEU A 101 0.41 2.22 -2.41
N LEU A 102 0.02 3.41 -1.97
CA LEU A 102 -0.39 4.51 -2.83
C LEU A 102 0.54 5.69 -2.61
N VAL A 103 0.95 6.32 -3.71
CA VAL A 103 1.72 7.56 -3.69
C VAL A 103 0.78 8.67 -4.12
N GLN A 104 0.66 9.70 -3.29
CA GLN A 104 -0.23 10.83 -3.54
C GLN A 104 0.52 12.14 -3.29
N GLU A 105 0.17 13.17 -4.04
CA GLU A 105 0.62 14.53 -3.72
C GLU A 105 -0.30 15.12 -2.65
N ALA A 106 0.31 15.70 -1.62
CA ALA A 106 -0.36 16.42 -0.56
C ALA A 106 0.31 17.77 -0.33
N THR A 107 -0.39 18.67 0.34
CA THR A 107 0.15 19.98 0.71
C THR A 107 0.46 19.98 2.20
N GLU A 108 1.73 20.17 2.55
CA GLU A 108 2.16 20.30 3.94
C GLU A 108 2.31 21.79 4.31
N THR A 109 1.69 22.20 5.41
CA THR A 109 1.86 23.55 5.98
C THR A 109 3.01 23.57 6.96
N LEU A 110 4.02 24.37 6.68
CA LEU A 110 5.20 24.56 7.51
C LEU A 110 4.89 25.47 8.72
N PRO A 111 5.71 25.43 9.79
CA PRO A 111 5.51 26.26 10.98
C PRO A 111 5.47 27.78 10.73
N ASN A 112 6.03 28.23 9.61
CA ASN A 112 6.01 29.63 9.16
C ASN A 112 4.76 30.00 8.33
N GLY A 113 3.77 29.11 8.25
CA GLY A 113 2.53 29.30 7.48
C GLY A 113 2.68 29.11 5.97
N ARG A 114 3.88 28.81 5.45
CA ARG A 114 4.08 28.49 4.03
C ARG A 114 3.64 27.07 3.75
N THR A 115 3.07 26.84 2.58
CA THR A 115 2.75 25.50 2.10
C THR A 115 3.82 24.99 1.14
N ARG A 116 4.04 23.68 1.13
CA ARG A 116 4.85 23.00 0.12
C ARG A 116 4.15 21.73 -0.37
N PRO A 117 4.27 21.39 -1.66
CA PRO A 117 3.87 20.08 -2.12
C PRO A 117 4.80 19.02 -1.51
N VAL A 118 4.22 17.92 -1.04
CA VAL A 118 4.92 16.75 -0.54
C VAL A 118 4.32 15.50 -1.15
N SER A 119 5.16 14.54 -1.49
CA SER A 119 4.69 13.20 -1.85
C SER A 119 4.49 12.39 -0.58
N ILE A 120 3.30 11.83 -0.40
CA ILE A 120 2.95 10.97 0.73
C ILE A 120 2.80 9.53 0.24
N VAL A 121 3.22 8.59 1.08
CA VAL A 121 2.98 7.16 0.88
C VAL A 121 1.90 6.73 1.87
N SER A 122 0.87 6.05 1.38
CA SER A 122 -0.27 5.63 2.20
C SER A 122 -0.76 4.25 1.81
N THR A 123 -1.53 3.63 2.69
CA THR A 123 -2.36 2.46 2.37
C THR A 123 -3.76 2.68 2.95
N ASN A 124 -4.71 1.81 2.60
CA ASN A 124 -6.04 1.86 3.18
C ASN A 124 -6.06 1.18 4.57
N ILE A 125 -7.04 1.56 5.41
CA ILE A 125 -7.08 1.11 6.81
C ILE A 125 -7.26 -0.40 6.96
N SER A 126 -8.02 -1.03 6.07
CA SER A 126 -8.25 -2.48 6.09
C SER A 126 -6.93 -3.22 5.83
N LEU A 127 -6.19 -2.82 4.80
CA LEU A 127 -4.93 -3.43 4.44
C LEU A 127 -3.81 -3.11 5.44
N ALA A 128 -3.81 -1.91 6.02
CA ALA A 128 -2.89 -1.57 7.12
C ALA A 128 -3.03 -2.53 8.30
N SER A 129 -4.28 -2.90 8.63
CA SER A 129 -4.56 -3.83 9.74
C SER A 129 -4.05 -5.24 9.44
N LEU A 130 -4.23 -5.72 8.19
CA LEU A 130 -3.71 -7.02 7.76
C LEU A 130 -2.18 -7.04 7.75
N LEU A 131 -1.52 -5.97 7.27
CA LEU A 131 -0.07 -5.83 7.27
C LEU A 131 0.52 -5.80 8.68
N GLN A 132 -0.16 -5.13 9.63
CA GLN A 132 0.27 -5.12 11.02
C GLN A 132 0.14 -6.51 11.66
N ALA A 133 -0.92 -7.25 11.34
CA ALA A 133 -1.08 -8.63 11.81
C ALA A 133 0.00 -9.56 11.22
N ALA A 134 0.33 -9.40 9.94
CA ALA A 134 1.40 -10.16 9.27
C ALA A 134 2.78 -9.91 9.92
N GLU A 135 3.12 -8.64 10.19
CA GLU A 135 4.35 -8.26 10.90
C GLU A 135 4.42 -8.93 12.29
N GLN A 136 3.32 -8.90 13.05
CA GLN A 136 3.27 -9.53 14.37
C GLN A 136 3.38 -11.06 14.29
N GLY A 137 2.79 -11.67 13.25
CA GLY A 137 2.91 -13.09 12.95
C GLY A 137 4.36 -13.52 12.71
N GLU A 138 5.11 -12.77 11.90
CA GLU A 138 6.53 -13.06 11.66
C GLU A 138 7.38 -12.92 12.94
N LEU A 139 7.14 -11.87 13.73
CA LEU A 139 7.88 -11.65 14.99
C LEU A 139 7.63 -12.75 16.04
N THR A 140 6.41 -13.27 16.10
CA THR A 140 6.05 -14.35 17.03
C THR A 140 6.47 -15.73 16.52
N GLY A 141 6.45 -15.96 15.21
CA GLY A 141 6.93 -17.19 14.57
C GLY A 141 8.46 -17.32 14.53
N GLY A 142 9.19 -16.21 14.41
CA GLY A 142 10.65 -16.18 14.40
C GLY A 142 11.33 -16.48 15.74
N GLY A 143 10.57 -16.46 16.84
CA GLY A 143 11.07 -16.69 18.21
C GLY A 143 11.36 -18.16 18.57
N GLN A 144 11.01 -19.13 17.73
CA GLN A 144 11.14 -20.57 18.05
C GLN A 144 12.38 -21.28 17.44
N SER A 145 13.23 -20.57 16.68
CA SER A 145 14.36 -21.19 15.97
C SER A 145 15.74 -21.00 16.66
N GLY A 146 15.79 -20.97 18.00
CA GLY A 146 17.01 -20.57 18.73
C GLY A 146 17.30 -21.23 20.08
N SER A 147 16.72 -22.38 20.42
CA SER A 147 17.14 -23.14 21.61
C SER A 147 17.04 -24.64 21.35
N GLY A 148 18.05 -25.18 20.69
CA GLY A 148 18.35 -26.61 20.81
C GLY A 148 18.93 -26.85 22.21
N PRO A 149 18.47 -27.87 22.96
CA PRO A 149 19.17 -28.27 24.16
C PRO A 149 20.49 -28.94 23.74
N VAL A 150 21.59 -28.36 24.20
CA VAL A 150 22.85 -29.07 24.36
C VAL A 150 22.74 -29.81 25.69
N GLU A 151 22.43 -31.10 25.64
CA GLU A 151 22.97 -32.18 26.50
C GLU A 151 22.44 -33.55 26.03
#